data_AF-A0A834RQ62-F1
#
_entry.id   AF-A0A834RQ62-F1
#
_cell.length_a   1.000
_cell.length_b   1.000
_cell.length_c   1.000
_cell.angle_alpha   90.00
_cell.angle_beta   90.00
_cell.angle_gamma   90.00
#
_symmetry.space_group_name_H-M   'P 1'
#
loop_
_entity.id
_entity.type
_entity.pdbx_description
1 polymer ?
#
loop_
_entity_poly.entity_id
_entity_poly.type
_entity_poly.pdbx_seq_one_letter_code
_entity_poly.pdbx_strand_id
1 'polypeptide(L)'
;MVDSEQSRGYRGRGRGRGPRGGRNHFQSDDRSKDEPMDKEKLKSNPSYPLMEGFLTRRYDAPNKLLNLSTIASDQEILEAGMFATEGAQKKFFPALMIICDAILETQEAKEQAIHSVTLAGNNLENTHAVYQLCNHFRHIQNLDLSNNAFATLDALKPWKGRFRNVEHLIADPFPSMDWEDEITSWFPKLKILNGTQVRPSASATDKHTTNAQQIPPPSVTPTPPLPAPEFADPEQQAKEEMIAYVQRETNLTRDYAIQCLEAGQWNLEQAGALFTQSRDSLPAEAFN
;
A
#
# COMPACT_ATOMS: atom_id res chain seq x y z
N MET A 1 -82.00 22.37 9.75
CA MET A 1 -82.68 22.32 8.44
C MET A 1 -82.46 23.64 7.73
N VAL A 2 -81.42 23.72 6.90
CA VAL A 2 -81.45 24.35 5.56
C VAL A 2 -80.14 23.99 4.86
N ASP A 3 -80.27 23.11 3.87
CA ASP A 3 -79.32 22.85 2.80
C ASP A 3 -79.60 23.85 1.66
N SER A 4 -78.57 24.31 0.95
CA SER A 4 -78.52 24.31 -0.53
C SER A 4 -77.31 25.10 -1.06
N GLU A 5 -76.61 24.42 -1.97
CA GLU A 5 -75.59 24.80 -2.96
C GLU A 5 -75.58 26.26 -3.47
N GLN A 6 -74.42 26.82 -3.85
CA GLN A 6 -73.81 26.61 -5.18
C GLN A 6 -72.62 27.54 -5.49
N SER A 7 -71.72 26.99 -6.29
CA SER A 7 -70.98 27.64 -7.39
C SER A 7 -69.58 28.23 -7.18
N ARG A 8 -68.68 27.69 -8.01
CA ARG A 8 -67.26 27.99 -8.20
C ARG A 8 -67.08 29.28 -9.00
N GLY A 9 -66.05 30.06 -8.66
CA GLY A 9 -65.65 31.26 -9.40
C GLY A 9 -64.15 31.54 -9.33
N TYR A 10 -63.46 31.16 -10.40
CA TYR A 10 -62.10 31.50 -10.83
C TYR A 10 -61.58 32.91 -10.41
N ARG A 11 -60.34 32.98 -9.89
CA ARG A 11 -59.46 34.17 -10.00
C ARG A 11 -58.00 33.75 -10.10
N GLY A 12 -57.29 34.29 -11.09
CA GLY A 12 -55.83 34.20 -11.14
C GLY A 12 -55.22 34.60 -12.48
N ARG A 13 -55.32 35.89 -12.82
CA ARG A 13 -54.74 36.53 -14.01
C ARG A 13 -53.23 36.30 -14.11
N GLY A 14 -52.77 35.92 -15.31
CA GLY A 14 -51.36 36.07 -15.69
C GLY A 14 -50.99 37.53 -15.95
N ARG A 15 -49.71 37.85 -15.69
CA ARG A 15 -48.92 38.91 -16.34
C ARG A 15 -47.46 38.76 -15.92
N GLY A 16 -46.55 38.95 -16.88
CA GLY A 16 -45.22 39.48 -16.60
C GLY A 16 -44.05 38.52 -16.73
N ARG A 17 -43.64 38.27 -17.98
CA ARG A 17 -42.31 37.80 -18.35
C ARG A 17 -41.29 38.86 -17.90
N GLY A 18 -40.35 38.48 -17.04
CA GLY A 18 -39.13 39.24 -16.75
C GLY A 18 -37.97 38.24 -16.68
N PRO A 19 -36.85 38.46 -17.37
CA PRO A 19 -35.72 37.54 -17.33
C PRO A 19 -34.97 37.77 -16.01
N ARG A 20 -35.35 37.05 -14.95
CA ARG A 20 -34.44 36.86 -13.82
C ARG A 20 -33.37 35.88 -14.28
N GLY A 21 -32.21 36.42 -14.62
CA GLY A 21 -30.97 35.67 -14.68
C GLY A 21 -30.74 35.01 -13.33
N GLY A 22 -31.19 33.77 -13.20
CA GLY A 22 -30.81 32.86 -12.14
C GLY A 22 -29.33 32.61 -12.30
N ARG A 23 -28.52 33.34 -11.53
CA ARG A 23 -27.12 33.04 -11.32
C ARG A 23 -27.08 31.64 -10.71
N ASN A 24 -26.80 30.64 -11.53
CA ASN A 24 -26.48 29.29 -11.08
C ASN A 24 -25.30 29.41 -10.11
N HIS A 25 -25.58 29.42 -8.82
CA HIS A 25 -24.58 29.31 -7.77
C HIS A 25 -24.28 27.82 -7.52
N PHE A 26 -23.80 27.16 -8.58
CA PHE A 26 -23.27 25.80 -8.56
C PHE A 26 -22.06 25.75 -9.50
N GLN A 27 -21.14 26.68 -9.30
CA GLN A 27 -19.80 26.66 -9.85
C GLN A 27 -18.95 27.67 -9.09
N SER A 28 -18.55 27.27 -7.90
CA SER A 28 -17.27 27.70 -7.35
C SER A 28 -16.65 26.41 -6.81
N ASP A 29 -15.79 25.81 -7.62
CA ASP A 29 -14.66 25.03 -7.14
C ASP A 29 -13.92 25.91 -6.11
N ASP A 30 -14.33 25.87 -4.85
CA ASP A 30 -13.58 26.43 -3.74
C ASP A 30 -12.52 25.40 -3.33
N ARG A 31 -11.57 25.15 -4.24
CA ARG A 31 -10.38 24.31 -4.03
C ARG A 31 -9.12 25.16 -3.86
N SER A 32 -9.24 26.34 -3.26
CA SER A 32 -8.08 27.21 -3.09
C SER A 32 -8.32 28.23 -1.99
N LYS A 33 -8.33 27.75 -0.75
CA LYS A 33 -8.05 28.58 0.42
C LYS A 33 -7.51 27.75 1.59
N ASP A 34 -6.58 26.84 1.30
CA ASP A 34 -5.62 26.46 2.33
C ASP A 34 -4.71 27.68 2.52
N GLU A 35 -4.85 28.37 3.65
CA GLU A 35 -3.85 29.36 4.05
C GLU A 35 -2.48 28.68 4.01
N PRO A 36 -1.45 29.32 3.44
CA PRO A 36 -0.11 28.75 3.41
C PRO A 36 0.27 28.38 4.85
N MET A 37 0.65 27.12 5.04
CA MET A 37 0.99 26.57 6.34
C MET A 37 2.10 27.40 6.98
N ASP A 38 1.82 27.97 8.16
CA ASP A 38 2.74 28.92 8.80
C ASP A 38 3.91 28.16 9.44
N LYS A 39 4.98 27.96 8.66
CA LYS A 39 6.10 27.07 9.00
C LYS A 39 6.82 27.49 10.28
N GLU A 40 6.92 28.78 10.57
CA GLU A 40 7.54 29.27 11.82
C GLU A 40 6.70 28.85 13.04
N LYS A 41 5.38 28.94 12.91
CA LYS A 41 4.46 28.49 13.96
C LYS A 41 4.51 26.97 14.12
N LEU A 42 4.65 26.22 13.03
CA LEU A 42 4.78 24.77 13.09
C LEU A 42 6.10 24.35 13.74
N LYS A 43 7.23 24.97 13.37
CA LYS A 43 8.55 24.70 13.94
C LYS A 43 8.69 25.09 15.41
N SER A 44 7.88 26.04 15.89
CA SER A 44 7.84 26.40 17.32
C SER A 44 7.05 25.42 18.19
N ASN A 45 6.31 24.48 17.60
CA ASN A 45 5.64 23.43 18.34
C ASN A 45 6.67 22.42 18.91
N PRO A 46 6.65 22.11 20.22
CA PRO A 46 7.61 21.17 20.82
C PRO A 46 7.54 19.75 20.25
N SER A 47 6.43 19.36 19.61
CA SER A 47 6.30 18.06 18.93
C SER A 47 6.95 18.01 17.54
N TYR A 48 7.30 19.17 16.95
CA TYR A 48 7.90 19.24 15.62
C TYR A 48 9.23 18.49 15.50
N PRO A 49 10.27 18.77 16.33
CA PRO A 49 11.57 18.11 16.19
C PRO A 49 11.47 16.60 16.41
N LEU A 50 10.56 16.15 17.28
CA LEU A 50 10.31 14.73 17.52
C LEU A 50 9.77 14.04 16.26
N MET A 51 8.76 14.63 15.62
CA MET A 51 8.13 14.05 14.44
C MET A 51 9.03 14.17 13.19
N GLU A 52 9.74 15.27 13.02
CA GLU A 52 10.75 15.44 11.96
C GLU A 52 11.87 14.40 12.11
N GLY A 53 12.39 14.22 13.33
CA GLY A 53 13.38 13.19 13.63
C GLY A 53 12.88 11.78 13.35
N PHE A 54 11.65 11.48 13.79
CA PHE A 54 10.99 10.19 13.53
C PHE A 54 10.86 9.92 12.02
N LEU A 55 10.34 10.88 11.24
CA LEU A 55 10.22 10.72 9.78
C LEU A 55 11.57 10.51 9.10
N THR A 56 12.59 11.27 9.51
CA THR A 56 13.93 11.19 8.91
C THR A 56 14.58 9.84 9.16
N ARG A 57 14.51 9.30 10.39
CA ARG A 57 15.11 8.00 10.73
C ARG A 57 14.39 6.82 10.11
N ARG A 58 13.09 6.98 9.85
CA ARG A 58 12.22 5.92 9.34
C ARG A 58 11.99 6.00 7.84
N TYR A 59 12.61 6.95 7.15
CA TYR A 59 12.53 7.06 5.72
C TYR A 59 13.72 6.37 5.05
N ASP A 60 13.41 5.43 4.16
CA ASP A 60 14.37 4.73 3.31
C ASP A 60 14.29 5.33 1.90
N ALA A 61 15.30 6.13 1.56
CA ALA A 61 15.36 6.86 0.30
C ALA A 61 15.56 5.94 -0.94
N PRO A 62 16.47 4.94 -0.92
CA PRO A 62 16.58 3.95 -2.00
C PRO A 62 15.25 3.30 -2.38
N ASN A 63 14.49 2.86 -1.37
CA ASN A 63 13.20 2.18 -1.60
C ASN A 63 12.00 3.14 -1.65
N LYS A 64 12.23 4.44 -1.47
CA LYS A 64 11.17 5.47 -1.38
C LYS A 64 10.09 5.06 -0.39
N LEU A 65 10.53 4.48 0.73
CA LEU A 65 9.70 3.83 1.73
C LEU A 65 9.64 4.68 2.99
N LEU A 66 8.44 5.08 3.37
CA LEU A 66 8.19 5.64 4.69
C LEU A 66 7.78 4.51 5.64
N ASN A 67 8.68 4.16 6.56
CA ASN A 67 8.44 3.12 7.55
C ASN A 67 7.67 3.66 8.76
N LEU A 68 6.37 3.40 8.82
CA LEU A 68 5.54 3.72 9.98
C LEU A 68 5.18 2.45 10.75
N SER A 69 6.03 1.42 10.76
CA SER A 69 5.78 0.18 11.50
C SER A 69 6.09 0.34 12.99
N THR A 70 5.36 -0.41 13.84
CA THR A 70 5.61 -0.54 15.29
C THR A 70 5.95 0.79 15.97
N ILE A 71 5.16 1.84 15.71
CA ILE A 71 5.51 3.22 16.10
C ILE A 71 5.66 3.35 17.62
N ALA A 72 4.83 2.63 18.38
CA ALA A 72 4.87 2.64 19.84
C ALA A 72 6.17 2.05 20.42
N SER A 73 6.95 1.30 19.63
CA SER A 73 8.26 0.77 20.04
C SER A 73 9.43 1.69 19.68
N ASP A 74 9.19 2.82 19.01
CA ASP A 74 10.24 3.80 18.75
C ASP A 74 10.66 4.48 20.05
N GLN A 75 11.97 4.44 20.36
CA GLN A 75 12.49 4.90 21.65
C GLN A 75 12.14 6.37 21.92
N GLU A 76 12.29 7.25 20.92
CA GLU A 76 12.03 8.68 21.11
C GLU A 76 10.53 8.97 21.24
N ILE A 77 9.69 8.25 20.49
CA ILE A 77 8.23 8.39 20.58
C ILE A 77 7.71 7.87 21.94
N LEU A 78 8.30 6.78 22.43
CA LEU A 78 7.97 6.19 23.73
C LEU A 78 8.36 7.13 24.87
N GLU A 79 9.59 7.67 24.84
CA GLU A 79 10.07 8.65 25.83
C GLU A 79 9.23 9.93 25.84
N ALA A 80 8.77 10.37 24.66
CA ALA A 80 7.86 11.51 24.54
C ALA A 80 6.42 11.23 25.03
N GLY A 81 6.08 9.97 25.35
CA GLY A 81 4.77 9.58 25.88
C GLY A 81 3.62 9.75 24.87
N MET A 82 3.90 9.80 23.57
CA MET A 82 2.89 10.09 22.53
C MET A 82 1.82 8.99 22.39
N PHE A 83 2.10 7.79 22.89
CA PHE A 83 1.17 6.65 22.92
C PHE A 83 0.76 6.27 24.35
N ALA A 84 1.11 7.08 25.36
CA ALA A 84 0.74 6.82 26.75
C ALA A 84 -0.75 7.04 27.04
N THR A 85 -1.44 7.81 26.19
CA THR A 85 -2.88 8.07 26.30
C THR A 85 -3.55 8.03 24.93
N GLU A 86 -4.83 7.62 24.90
CA GLU A 86 -5.63 7.58 23.67
C GLU A 86 -5.74 8.96 23.00
N GLY A 87 -5.80 10.03 23.80
CA GLY A 87 -5.86 11.41 23.30
C GLY A 87 -4.58 11.85 22.59
N ALA A 88 -3.41 11.43 23.08
CA ALA A 88 -2.12 11.71 22.43
C ALA A 88 -1.98 10.91 21.13
N GLN A 89 -2.34 9.63 21.15
CA GLN A 89 -2.31 8.75 19.97
C GLN A 89 -3.20 9.29 18.83
N LYS A 90 -4.41 9.76 19.14
CA LYS A 90 -5.32 10.37 18.14
C LYS A 90 -4.75 11.61 17.47
N LYS A 91 -3.88 12.36 18.15
CA LYS A 91 -3.23 13.57 17.62
C LYS A 91 -1.92 13.27 16.90
N PHE A 92 -1.31 12.11 17.16
CA PHE A 92 -0.03 11.72 16.60
C PHE A 92 -0.05 11.72 15.07
N PHE A 93 -0.91 10.91 14.45
CA PHE A 93 -0.95 10.78 12.99
C PHE A 93 -1.31 12.10 12.28
N PRO A 94 -2.35 12.86 12.70
CA PRO A 94 -2.62 14.17 12.11
C PRO A 94 -1.42 15.13 12.16
N ALA A 95 -0.74 15.22 13.32
CA ALA A 95 0.43 16.09 13.43
C ALA A 95 1.61 15.58 12.58
N LEU A 96 1.79 14.25 12.49
CA LEU A 96 2.80 13.64 11.62
C LEU A 96 2.54 14.00 10.14
N MET A 97 1.30 13.92 9.68
CA MET A 97 0.92 14.26 8.30
C MET A 97 1.15 15.75 7.99
N ILE A 98 0.83 16.65 8.93
CA ILE A 98 1.11 18.09 8.79
C ILE A 98 2.61 18.33 8.59
N ILE A 99 3.46 17.60 9.33
CA ILE A 99 4.91 17.76 9.23
C ILE A 99 5.45 17.13 7.94
N CYS A 100 4.92 15.98 7.51
CA CYS A 100 5.20 15.44 6.18
C CYS A 100 4.91 16.48 5.08
N ASP A 101 3.77 17.17 5.14
CA ASP A 101 3.40 18.21 4.19
C ASP A 101 4.30 19.45 4.26
N ALA A 102 4.82 19.77 5.45
CA ALA A 102 5.76 20.87 5.62
C ALA A 102 7.17 20.56 5.09
N ILE A 103 7.59 19.29 5.16
CA ILE A 103 8.88 18.81 4.62
C ILE A 103 8.78 18.61 3.10
N LEU A 104 7.69 18.01 2.62
CA LEU A 104 7.41 17.72 1.22
C LEU A 104 6.29 18.63 0.71
N GLU A 105 6.66 19.88 0.42
CA GLU A 105 5.71 20.97 0.21
C GLU A 105 4.80 20.78 -1.01
N THR A 106 5.35 20.22 -2.08
CA THR A 106 4.63 20.03 -3.33
C THR A 106 4.16 18.58 -3.46
N GLN A 107 3.03 18.40 -4.15
CA GLN A 107 2.55 17.07 -4.52
C GLN A 107 3.61 16.29 -5.31
N GLU A 108 4.32 16.95 -6.21
CA GLU A 108 5.41 16.36 -6.99
C GLU A 108 6.55 15.88 -6.09
N ALA A 109 6.96 16.65 -5.08
CA ALA A 109 7.99 16.23 -4.13
C ALA A 109 7.55 14.99 -3.35
N LYS A 110 6.29 14.91 -2.92
CA LYS A 110 5.73 13.71 -2.25
C LYS A 110 5.72 12.50 -3.18
N GLU A 111 5.32 12.69 -4.43
CA GLU A 111 5.29 11.65 -5.45
C GLU A 111 6.69 11.12 -5.77
N GLN A 112 7.69 12.01 -5.83
CA GLN A 112 9.06 11.60 -6.08
C GLN A 112 9.71 10.93 -4.87
N ALA A 113 9.38 11.36 -3.65
CA ALA A 113 9.99 10.86 -2.42
C ALA A 113 9.35 9.56 -1.93
N ILE A 114 8.01 9.45 -1.91
CA ILE A 114 7.34 8.35 -1.22
C ILE A 114 6.48 7.56 -2.21
N HIS A 115 6.90 6.32 -2.48
CA HIS A 115 6.14 5.34 -3.26
C HIS A 115 5.55 4.23 -2.37
N SER A 116 6.19 3.97 -1.23
CA SER A 116 5.89 2.84 -0.36
C SER A 116 5.63 3.33 1.07
N VAL A 117 4.63 2.75 1.73
CA VAL A 117 4.36 2.99 3.16
C VAL A 117 4.08 1.67 3.84
N THR A 118 4.73 1.39 4.97
CA THR A 118 4.34 0.31 5.87
C THR A 118 3.73 0.87 7.15
N LEU A 119 2.61 0.30 7.56
CA LEU A 119 1.94 0.52 8.85
C LEU A 119 1.92 -0.77 9.67
N ALA A 120 2.84 -1.69 9.41
CA ALA A 120 2.81 -3.00 10.03
C ALA A 120 3.03 -2.93 11.55
N GLY A 121 2.44 -3.86 12.30
CA GLY A 121 2.76 -4.01 13.72
C GLY A 121 2.30 -2.87 14.63
N ASN A 122 1.31 -2.07 14.21
CA ASN A 122 0.82 -0.92 14.98
C ASN A 122 -0.39 -1.23 15.86
N ASN A 123 -0.83 -2.49 15.90
CA ASN A 123 -2.01 -2.92 16.63
C ASN A 123 -3.26 -2.09 16.27
N LEU A 124 -3.40 -1.72 14.99
CA LEU A 124 -4.55 -0.97 14.50
C LEU A 124 -5.78 -1.88 14.45
N GLU A 125 -6.84 -1.51 15.15
CA GLU A 125 -8.13 -2.22 15.07
C GLU A 125 -8.96 -1.78 13.85
N ASN A 126 -8.67 -0.59 13.31
CA ASN A 126 -9.33 0.01 12.16
C ASN A 126 -8.50 1.18 11.59
N THR A 127 -8.90 1.70 10.42
CA THR A 127 -8.16 2.77 9.74
C THR A 127 -8.42 4.18 10.27
N HIS A 128 -9.27 4.39 11.29
CA HIS A 128 -9.68 5.75 11.69
C HIS A 128 -8.51 6.59 12.22
N ALA A 129 -7.64 5.99 13.05
CA ALA A 129 -6.48 6.68 13.62
C ALA A 129 -5.49 7.16 12.55
N VAL A 130 -5.41 6.42 11.43
CA VAL A 130 -4.48 6.66 10.33
C VAL A 130 -5.18 7.21 9.08
N TYR A 131 -6.46 7.57 9.18
CA TYR A 131 -7.29 7.84 8.01
C TYR A 131 -6.71 8.94 7.11
N GLN A 132 -6.08 9.95 7.72
CA GLN A 132 -5.48 11.07 6.97
C GLN A 132 -4.40 10.62 5.99
N LEU A 133 -3.74 9.47 6.19
CA LEU A 133 -2.74 8.95 5.26
C LEU A 133 -3.25 8.92 3.81
N CYS A 134 -4.52 8.55 3.61
CA CYS A 134 -5.12 8.49 2.26
C CYS A 134 -5.35 9.86 1.61
N ASN A 135 -5.30 10.95 2.38
CA ASN A 135 -5.39 12.32 1.88
C ASN A 135 -4.04 12.85 1.42
N HIS A 136 -2.97 12.53 2.16
CA HIS A 136 -1.63 13.04 1.90
C HIS A 136 -0.84 12.17 0.91
N PHE A 137 -1.05 10.85 0.95
CA PHE A 137 -0.27 9.86 0.21
C PHE A 137 -1.14 9.02 -0.72
N ARG A 138 -2.09 9.66 -1.41
CA ARG A 138 -3.01 8.97 -2.36
C ARG A 138 -2.30 8.36 -3.59
N HIS A 139 -1.07 8.77 -3.86
CA HIS A 139 -0.27 8.38 -5.03
C HIS A 139 0.56 7.12 -4.81
N ILE A 140 0.70 6.64 -3.57
CA ILE A 140 1.55 5.49 -3.24
C ILE A 140 1.14 4.24 -4.00
N GLN A 141 2.13 3.41 -4.28
CA GLN A 141 2.01 2.17 -5.04
C GLN A 141 2.11 0.94 -4.13
N ASN A 142 2.85 1.04 -3.02
CA ASN A 142 3.05 -0.07 -2.10
C ASN A 142 2.50 0.29 -0.72
N LEU A 143 1.65 -0.59 -0.19
CA LEU A 143 1.06 -0.42 1.14
C LEU A 143 1.17 -1.73 1.91
N ASP A 144 1.68 -1.67 3.13
CA ASP A 144 1.75 -2.80 4.04
C ASP A 144 0.94 -2.52 5.31
N LEU A 145 -0.03 -3.40 5.58
CA LEU A 145 -0.96 -3.36 6.69
C LEU A 145 -0.86 -4.60 7.58
N SER A 146 0.15 -5.45 7.37
CA SER A 146 0.33 -6.70 8.11
C SER A 146 0.54 -6.50 9.61
N ASN A 147 0.38 -7.58 10.38
CA ASN A 147 0.60 -7.58 11.83
C ASN A 147 -0.21 -6.49 12.57
N ASN A 148 -1.44 -6.24 12.15
CA ASN A 148 -2.37 -5.32 12.83
C ASN A 148 -3.52 -6.11 13.47
N ALA A 149 -4.38 -5.40 14.22
CA ALA A 149 -5.50 -6.02 14.96
C ALA A 149 -6.83 -5.91 14.18
N PHE A 150 -6.79 -5.97 12.85
CA PHE A 150 -7.99 -5.85 12.02
C PHE A 150 -8.83 -7.14 12.11
N ALA A 151 -9.88 -7.14 12.93
CA ALA A 151 -10.70 -8.32 13.14
C ALA A 151 -11.49 -8.76 11.89
N THR A 152 -11.90 -7.79 11.06
CA THR A 152 -12.69 -8.00 9.85
C THR A 152 -12.32 -6.99 8.78
N LEU A 153 -12.65 -7.29 7.53
CA LEU A 153 -12.40 -6.38 6.40
C LEU A 153 -13.11 -5.03 6.57
N ASP A 154 -14.19 -4.97 7.35
CA ASP A 154 -14.91 -3.75 7.71
C ASP A 154 -14.03 -2.68 8.36
N ALA A 155 -12.98 -3.11 9.07
CA ALA A 155 -11.99 -2.24 9.68
C ALA A 155 -11.25 -1.36 8.65
N LEU A 156 -11.17 -1.81 7.40
CA LEU A 156 -10.51 -1.15 6.28
C LEU A 156 -11.49 -0.39 5.35
N LYS A 157 -12.81 -0.56 5.51
CA LYS A 157 -13.84 0.07 4.65
C LYS A 157 -13.68 1.58 4.44
N PRO A 158 -13.24 2.41 5.42
CA PRO A 158 -13.03 3.83 5.18
C PRO A 158 -12.04 4.15 4.06
N TRP A 159 -11.15 3.22 3.70
CA TRP A 159 -10.18 3.37 2.63
C TRP A 159 -10.63 2.83 1.27
N LYS A 160 -11.83 2.24 1.19
CA LYS A 160 -12.41 1.75 -0.06
C LYS A 160 -12.43 2.86 -1.13
N GLY A 161 -11.70 2.64 -2.22
CA GLY A 161 -11.63 3.56 -3.36
C GLY A 161 -10.76 4.82 -3.16
N ARG A 162 -9.97 4.92 -2.08
CA ARG A 162 -9.07 6.06 -1.80
C ARG A 162 -7.70 5.86 -2.47
N PHE A 163 -7.01 4.78 -2.15
CA PHE A 163 -5.67 4.43 -2.64
C PHE A 163 -5.69 3.78 -4.02
N ARG A 164 -6.20 4.52 -5.03
CA ARG A 164 -6.41 3.98 -6.39
C ARG A 164 -5.12 3.63 -7.14
N ASN A 165 -3.97 4.06 -6.65
CA ASN A 165 -2.66 3.81 -7.26
C ASN A 165 -1.89 2.66 -6.63
N VAL A 166 -2.40 2.06 -5.55
CA VAL A 166 -1.75 0.90 -4.93
C VAL A 166 -1.75 -0.27 -5.91
N GLU A 167 -0.54 -0.78 -6.13
CA GLU A 167 -0.24 -1.93 -6.97
C GLU A 167 0.15 -3.13 -6.11
N HIS A 168 0.84 -2.92 -4.99
CA HIS A 168 1.26 -3.99 -4.08
C HIS A 168 0.66 -3.74 -2.69
N LEU A 169 -0.05 -4.75 -2.16
CA LEU A 169 -0.65 -4.73 -0.83
C LEU A 169 -0.18 -5.94 -0.02
N ILE A 170 0.20 -5.71 1.23
CA ILE A 170 0.40 -6.75 2.23
C ILE A 170 -0.66 -6.56 3.31
N ALA A 171 -1.41 -7.61 3.64
CA ALA A 171 -2.45 -7.60 4.67
C ALA A 171 -2.60 -8.99 5.30
N ASP A 172 -2.95 -9.05 6.58
CA ASP A 172 -3.22 -10.32 7.25
C ASP A 172 -4.51 -10.97 6.69
N PRO A 173 -4.60 -12.31 6.65
CA PRO A 173 -5.82 -13.00 6.20
C PRO A 173 -7.03 -12.65 7.06
N PHE A 174 -8.17 -12.40 6.43
CA PHE A 174 -9.43 -12.16 7.13
C PHE A 174 -10.28 -13.45 7.23
N PRO A 175 -11.20 -13.56 8.21
CA PRO A 175 -12.00 -14.79 8.40
C PRO A 175 -12.96 -15.15 7.25
N SER A 176 -13.34 -14.20 6.40
CA SER A 176 -14.26 -14.43 5.28
C SER A 176 -13.52 -15.04 4.09
N MET A 177 -14.04 -16.13 3.50
CA MET A 177 -13.38 -16.87 2.41
C MET A 177 -13.09 -16.06 1.14
N ASP A 178 -13.87 -15.00 0.85
CA ASP A 178 -13.74 -14.21 -0.38
C ASP A 178 -13.09 -12.82 -0.12
N TRP A 179 -12.35 -12.66 0.99
CA TRP A 179 -11.82 -11.35 1.36
C TRP A 179 -10.79 -10.83 0.36
N GLU A 180 -10.02 -11.71 -0.28
CA GLU A 180 -9.02 -11.37 -1.29
C GLU A 180 -9.67 -10.72 -2.52
N ASP A 181 -10.81 -11.26 -2.98
CA ASP A 181 -11.58 -10.71 -4.09
C ASP A 181 -12.21 -9.37 -3.70
N GLU A 182 -12.79 -9.29 -2.49
CA GLU A 182 -13.38 -8.05 -2.00
C GLU A 182 -12.33 -6.94 -1.86
N ILE A 183 -11.19 -7.21 -1.22
CA ILE A 183 -10.13 -6.21 -1.05
C ILE A 183 -9.52 -5.82 -2.39
N THR A 184 -9.31 -6.78 -3.31
CA THR A 184 -8.80 -6.51 -4.67
C THR A 184 -9.74 -5.58 -5.44
N SER A 185 -11.07 -5.70 -5.23
CA SER A 185 -12.04 -4.79 -5.85
C SER A 185 -11.93 -3.33 -5.36
N TRP A 186 -11.35 -3.09 -4.17
CA TRP A 186 -11.20 -1.75 -3.60
C TRP A 186 -9.99 -1.00 -4.16
N PHE A 187 -8.98 -1.73 -4.63
CA PHE A 187 -7.72 -1.21 -5.17
C PHE A 187 -7.64 -1.54 -6.68
N PRO A 188 -8.16 -0.67 -7.57
CA PRO A 188 -8.34 -1.00 -8.98
C PRO A 188 -7.03 -1.27 -9.75
N LYS A 189 -5.88 -0.82 -9.23
CA LYS A 189 -4.56 -1.07 -9.80
C LYS A 189 -3.77 -2.16 -9.08
N LEU A 190 -4.36 -2.84 -8.10
CA LEU A 190 -3.68 -3.90 -7.36
C LEU A 190 -3.26 -5.02 -8.31
N LYS A 191 -1.98 -5.35 -8.28
CA LYS A 191 -1.30 -6.40 -9.06
C LYS A 191 -0.85 -7.53 -8.15
N ILE A 192 -0.36 -7.20 -6.96
CA ILE A 192 0.22 -8.16 -6.01
C ILE A 192 -0.46 -8.00 -4.65
N LEU A 193 -1.03 -9.08 -4.13
CA LEU A 193 -1.56 -9.18 -2.77
C LEU A 193 -0.81 -10.29 -2.03
N ASN A 194 -0.11 -9.98 -0.95
CA ASN A 194 0.66 -10.96 -0.16
C ASN A 194 1.62 -11.81 -1.02
N GLY A 195 2.27 -11.19 -2.00
CA GLY A 195 3.14 -11.87 -2.98
C GLY A 195 2.42 -12.61 -4.11
N THR A 196 1.10 -12.77 -4.05
CA THR A 196 0.30 -13.43 -5.08
C THR A 196 -0.16 -12.44 -6.15
N GLN A 197 0.00 -12.80 -7.44
CA GLN A 197 -0.47 -11.97 -8.54
C GLN A 197 -2.01 -12.05 -8.69
N VAL A 198 -2.70 -10.94 -8.44
CA VAL A 198 -4.17 -10.83 -8.53
C VAL A 198 -4.66 -10.10 -9.79
N ARG A 199 -3.75 -9.41 -10.50
CA ARG A 199 -4.06 -8.79 -11.79
C ARG A 199 -2.88 -8.97 -12.76
N PRO A 200 -3.14 -9.37 -14.01
CA PRO A 200 -2.10 -9.43 -15.02
C PRO A 200 -1.55 -8.03 -15.31
N SER A 201 -0.23 -7.89 -15.32
CA SER A 201 0.42 -6.70 -15.88
C SER A 201 0.07 -6.61 -17.36
N ALA A 202 -0.23 -5.41 -17.87
CA ALA A 202 -0.56 -5.18 -19.28
C ALA A 202 0.59 -5.49 -20.29
N SER A 203 1.61 -6.22 -19.85
CA SER A 203 2.73 -6.74 -20.65
C SER A 203 2.99 -8.22 -20.38
N ALA A 204 1.94 -9.03 -20.15
CA ALA A 204 2.04 -10.48 -20.13
C ALA A 204 1.03 -11.07 -21.11
N THR A 205 1.38 -11.00 -22.41
CA THR A 205 0.78 -11.88 -23.41
C THR A 205 1.56 -13.19 -23.44
N ASP A 206 1.67 -13.87 -22.30
CA ASP A 206 2.06 -15.28 -22.28
C ASP A 206 0.82 -16.07 -21.89
N LYS A 207 0.05 -16.39 -22.93
CA LYS A 207 -0.97 -17.43 -22.87
C LYS A 207 -0.26 -18.71 -22.44
N HIS A 208 -0.53 -19.16 -21.23
CA HIS A 208 -0.45 -20.57 -20.90
C HIS A 208 -1.37 -21.32 -21.88
N THR A 209 -0.78 -21.84 -22.96
CA THR A 209 -1.38 -22.89 -23.78
C THR A 209 -0.39 -24.03 -23.76
N THR A 210 -0.81 -25.05 -23.02
CA THR A 210 -0.41 -26.45 -23.11
C THR A 210 -0.14 -26.84 -24.57
N ASN A 211 1.10 -27.19 -24.91
CA ASN A 211 1.34 -28.32 -25.81
C ASN A 211 2.76 -28.86 -25.69
N ALA A 212 2.84 -30.18 -25.53
CA ALA A 212 4.08 -30.92 -25.63
C ALA A 212 4.57 -30.99 -27.09
N GLN A 213 5.89 -31.10 -27.23
CA GLN A 213 6.67 -31.66 -28.34
C GLN A 213 7.63 -30.72 -29.10
N GLN A 214 8.91 -31.06 -28.92
CA GLN A 214 10.02 -31.10 -29.88
C GLN A 214 10.87 -29.84 -30.12
N ILE A 215 12.13 -30.00 -29.71
CA ILE A 215 13.33 -29.28 -30.15
C ILE A 215 13.58 -29.62 -31.64
N PRO A 216 14.06 -28.67 -32.48
CA PRO A 216 15.50 -28.65 -32.80
C PRO A 216 16.13 -27.23 -32.81
N PRO A 217 17.47 -27.10 -32.63
CA PRO A 217 18.24 -25.85 -32.78
C PRO A 217 18.56 -25.61 -34.28
N PRO A 218 19.02 -24.43 -34.79
CA PRO A 218 20.36 -23.91 -34.47
C PRO A 218 20.62 -22.39 -34.64
N SER A 219 21.86 -22.01 -34.28
CA SER A 219 22.72 -21.01 -34.92
C SER A 219 22.92 -19.65 -34.23
N VAL A 220 24.13 -19.56 -33.68
CA VAL A 220 24.90 -18.38 -33.26
C VAL A 220 25.07 -17.32 -34.35
N THR A 221 24.97 -16.04 -34.00
CA THR A 221 26.00 -15.02 -34.30
C THR A 221 25.77 -13.71 -33.51
N PRO A 222 26.82 -12.93 -33.20
CA PRO A 222 26.84 -11.92 -32.15
C PRO A 222 26.73 -10.48 -32.66
N THR A 223 26.09 -9.57 -31.91
CA THR A 223 26.41 -8.13 -31.95
C THR A 223 25.91 -7.40 -30.67
N PRO A 224 26.76 -6.63 -29.96
CA PRO A 224 26.41 -5.79 -28.78
C PRO A 224 26.34 -4.28 -29.13
N PRO A 225 26.12 -3.31 -28.19
CA PRO A 225 25.47 -3.31 -26.86
C PRO A 225 24.39 -2.17 -26.69
N LEU A 226 23.84 -2.04 -25.46
CA LEU A 226 23.13 -0.91 -24.79
C LEU A 226 21.59 -1.00 -24.59
N PRO A 227 21.04 -0.43 -23.50
CA PRO A 227 21.15 -0.88 -22.10
C PRO A 227 19.75 -1.09 -21.45
N ALA A 228 19.56 -2.18 -20.71
CA ALA A 228 18.36 -2.40 -19.88
C ALA A 228 18.68 -2.02 -18.41
N PRO A 229 17.71 -1.49 -17.64
CA PRO A 229 17.94 -0.96 -16.31
C PRO A 229 17.97 -2.11 -15.30
N GLU A 230 19.15 -2.49 -14.83
CA GLU A 230 19.32 -3.37 -13.68
C GLU A 230 19.36 -2.53 -12.40
N PHE A 231 18.26 -2.55 -11.67
CA PHE A 231 18.28 -2.41 -10.21
C PHE A 231 17.54 -3.61 -9.63
N ALA A 232 18.04 -4.81 -9.92
CA ALA A 232 17.90 -5.91 -8.98
C ALA A 232 18.99 -5.70 -7.94
N ASP A 233 18.62 -5.64 -6.66
CA ASP A 233 19.61 -5.59 -5.57
C ASP A 233 20.59 -6.76 -5.80
N PRO A 234 21.91 -6.51 -5.88
CA PRO A 234 22.88 -7.58 -6.18
C PRO A 234 22.83 -8.70 -5.12
N GLU A 235 22.39 -8.37 -3.90
CA GLU A 235 22.16 -9.34 -2.85
C GLU A 235 20.92 -10.22 -3.13
N GLN A 236 19.86 -9.66 -3.70
CA GLN A 236 18.66 -10.42 -4.09
C GLN A 236 18.97 -11.36 -5.25
N GLN A 237 19.74 -10.89 -6.23
CA GLN A 237 20.18 -11.72 -7.36
C GLN A 237 21.11 -12.85 -6.89
N ALA A 238 22.03 -12.58 -5.97
CA ALA A 238 22.86 -13.62 -5.35
C ALA A 238 22.01 -14.65 -4.58
N LYS A 239 21.00 -14.20 -3.83
CA LYS A 239 20.06 -15.10 -3.14
C LYS A 239 19.28 -15.97 -4.13
N GLU A 240 18.80 -15.41 -5.23
CA GLU A 240 18.10 -16.17 -6.28
C GLU A 240 19.00 -17.20 -6.98
N GLU A 241 20.26 -16.86 -7.25
CA GLU A 241 21.24 -17.81 -7.78
C GLU A 241 21.51 -18.97 -6.82
N MET A 242 21.61 -18.68 -5.51
CA MET A 242 21.80 -19.70 -4.48
C MET A 242 20.58 -20.61 -4.34
N ILE A 243 19.37 -20.05 -4.40
CA ILE A 243 18.13 -20.83 -4.40
C ILE A 243 18.12 -21.76 -5.62
N ALA A 244 18.42 -21.25 -6.82
CA ALA A 244 18.46 -22.05 -8.04
C ALA A 244 19.52 -23.16 -7.96
N TYR A 245 20.68 -22.90 -7.35
CA TYR A 245 21.72 -23.90 -7.10
C TYR A 245 21.25 -25.01 -6.15
N VAL A 246 20.59 -24.66 -5.05
CA VAL A 246 20.09 -25.67 -4.10
C VAL A 246 19.00 -26.50 -4.76
N GLN A 247 18.06 -25.87 -5.46
CA GLN A 247 16.97 -26.57 -6.15
C GLN A 247 17.51 -27.60 -7.17
N ARG A 248 18.54 -27.27 -7.96
CA ARG A 248 19.09 -28.22 -8.94
C ARG A 248 19.83 -29.40 -8.30
N GLU A 249 20.47 -29.21 -7.15
CA GLU A 249 21.26 -30.26 -6.49
C GLU A 249 20.39 -31.18 -5.63
N THR A 250 19.35 -30.64 -4.98
CA THR A 250 18.51 -31.37 -4.02
C THR A 250 17.14 -31.76 -4.58
N ASN A 251 16.77 -31.24 -5.75
CA ASN A 251 15.45 -31.34 -6.37
C ASN A 251 14.30 -30.86 -5.46
N LEU A 252 14.59 -29.91 -4.57
CA LEU A 252 13.59 -29.30 -3.71
C LEU A 252 12.74 -28.25 -4.44
N THR A 253 11.52 -28.04 -3.95
CA THR A 253 10.68 -26.90 -4.34
C THR A 253 11.29 -25.59 -3.81
N ARG A 254 10.90 -24.46 -4.42
CA ARG A 254 11.52 -23.15 -4.14
C ARG A 254 11.40 -22.77 -2.67
N ASP A 255 10.25 -23.00 -2.07
CA ASP A 255 9.97 -22.62 -0.67
C ASP A 255 10.84 -23.42 0.31
N TYR A 256 11.04 -24.72 0.06
CA TYR A 256 11.91 -25.56 0.89
C TYR A 256 13.39 -25.27 0.67
N ALA A 257 13.80 -24.89 -0.56
CA ALA A 257 15.15 -24.43 -0.82
C ALA A 257 15.46 -23.11 -0.10
N ILE A 258 14.51 -22.17 -0.05
CA ILE A 258 14.62 -20.92 0.74
C ILE A 258 14.78 -21.25 2.22
N GLN A 259 13.92 -22.11 2.78
CA GLN A 259 14.01 -22.50 4.19
C GLN A 259 15.35 -23.17 4.53
N CYS A 260 15.88 -24.03 3.66
CA CYS A 260 17.20 -24.64 3.87
C CYS A 260 18.33 -23.60 3.85
N LEU A 261 18.26 -22.63 2.95
CA LEU A 261 19.22 -21.54 2.87
C LEU A 261 19.13 -20.61 4.08
N GLU A 262 17.95 -20.23 4.52
CA GLU A 262 17.75 -19.40 5.72
C GLU A 262 18.27 -20.08 6.99
N ALA A 263 17.97 -21.37 7.16
CA ALA A 263 18.47 -22.16 8.29
C ALA A 263 20.01 -22.32 8.24
N GLY A 264 20.57 -22.42 7.04
CA GLY A 264 22.01 -22.44 6.78
C GLY A 264 22.66 -21.05 6.70
N GLN A 265 21.99 -19.99 7.13
CA GLN A 265 22.50 -18.60 7.10
C GLN A 265 22.98 -18.16 5.70
N TRP A 266 22.25 -18.55 4.66
CA TRP A 266 22.58 -18.35 3.24
C TRP A 266 23.97 -18.88 2.87
N ASN A 267 24.43 -19.94 3.52
CA ASN A 267 25.67 -20.64 3.18
C ASN A 267 25.34 -21.99 2.51
N LEU A 268 25.80 -22.17 1.26
CA LEU A 268 25.51 -23.39 0.47
C LEU A 268 26.01 -24.68 1.14
N GLU A 269 27.14 -24.62 1.85
CA GLU A 269 27.74 -25.79 2.50
C GLU A 269 26.94 -26.20 3.75
N GLN A 270 26.51 -25.21 4.56
CA GLN A 270 25.67 -25.46 5.73
C GLN A 270 24.24 -25.87 5.34
N ALA A 271 23.66 -25.22 4.32
CA ALA A 271 22.34 -25.57 3.80
C ALA A 271 22.32 -27.01 3.25
N GLY A 272 23.38 -27.43 2.54
CA GLY A 272 23.52 -28.81 2.06
C GLY A 272 23.64 -29.85 3.18
N ALA A 273 24.36 -29.52 4.26
CA ALA A 273 24.46 -30.39 5.44
C ALA A 273 23.11 -30.51 6.17
N LEU A 274 22.39 -29.40 6.33
CA LEU A 274 21.05 -29.37 6.94
C LEU A 274 20.04 -30.15 6.09
N PHE A 275 20.08 -29.99 4.76
CA PHE A 275 19.27 -30.79 3.86
C PHE A 275 19.55 -32.28 4.01
N THR A 276 20.82 -32.69 4.06
CA THR A 276 21.17 -34.11 4.20
C THR A 276 20.62 -34.71 5.51
N GLN A 277 20.57 -33.91 6.57
CA GLN A 277 19.97 -34.31 7.85
C GLN A 277 18.44 -34.34 7.82
N SER A 278 17.81 -33.37 7.15
CA SER A 278 16.34 -33.24 7.11
C SER A 278 15.70 -34.06 5.97
N ARG A 279 16.48 -34.54 5.01
CA ARG A 279 16.01 -35.21 3.79
C ARG A 279 15.00 -36.31 4.06
N ASP A 280 15.24 -37.14 5.06
CA ASP A 280 14.38 -38.29 5.40
C ASP A 280 13.12 -37.88 6.20
N SER A 281 13.04 -36.62 6.64
CA SER A 281 11.92 -36.02 7.37
C SER A 281 11.05 -35.08 6.52
N LEU A 282 11.46 -34.78 5.28
CA LEU A 282 10.73 -33.87 4.40
C LEU A 282 9.52 -34.56 3.75
N PRO A 283 8.37 -33.88 3.66
CA PRO A 283 7.18 -34.42 3.00
C PRO A 283 7.38 -34.53 1.49
N ALA A 284 6.55 -35.34 0.81
CA ALA A 284 6.64 -35.53 -0.64
C ALA A 284 6.46 -34.23 -1.44
N GLU A 285 5.75 -33.25 -0.88
CA GLU A 285 5.53 -31.91 -1.44
C GLU A 285 6.79 -31.02 -1.42
N ALA A 286 7.84 -31.44 -0.70
CA ALA A 286 9.10 -30.71 -0.66
C ALA A 286 9.94 -30.91 -1.94
N PHE A 287 9.62 -31.91 -2.77
CA PHE A 287 10.39 -32.25 -3.97
C PHE A 287 9.61 -31.94 -5.25
N ASN A 288 10.33 -31.55 -6.31
CA ASN A 288 9.78 -31.36 -7.67
C ASN A 288 9.87 -32.63 -8.53
#